data_AF-A0A1Y4C7Z5-F1
#
_entry.id   AF-A0A1Y4C7Z5-F1
#
_cell.length_a   1.000
_cell.length_b   1.000
_cell.length_c   1.000
_cell.angle_alpha   90.00
_cell.angle_beta   90.00
_cell.angle_gamma   90.00
#
_symmetry.space_group_name_H-M   'P 1'
#
loop_
_entity.id
_entity.type
_entity.pdbx_description
1 polymer ?
#
loop_
_entity_poly.entity_id
_entity_poly.type
_entity_poly.pdbx_seq_one_letter_code
_entity_poly.pdbx_strand_id
1 'polypeptide(L)'
;MGIPNMVITDLGKALLAKSPTGTALPVTRWQIGKGTLEEGQPLQERTQLLEPVKYIPLAEVKNQGNQCTVTGQFLNTGMEEFRWEELGLLATDPDLGEILYAYGNARGNGDLIEAGEEKYREAIFGIELVFDGVANVTAVIDQSLVFIPMSQKGQPGGVATLDDTGRLPEEQLPEISFDPAGSAAAVQSNLNAHIGNRNNPHGVTAAQAGADPAGSASAVQANLTAHTNNKSNPHGVTAAQAGADPVGSAASVQATLMPLITAVQNTANRKARIVYGKYSGTGTKEAKITFDARPSIVFIGGMQASTQKATGVTIAIDGMKSLAVSDKFSYVNSASAGTASFSGGYASFGSNYVSISVGDYGSGINQSGAVYFYCAIFTE
;
A
#
# COMPACT_ATOMS: atom_id res chain seq x y z
N MET A 1 62.38 4.61 52.89
CA MET A 1 62.40 4.27 54.32
C MET A 1 62.91 5.50 55.05
N GLY A 2 61.98 6.41 55.35
CA GLY A 2 62.30 7.69 56.01
C GLY A 2 62.56 7.54 57.50
N ILE A 3 62.92 8.66 58.13
CA ILE A 3 63.27 8.78 59.55
C ILE A 3 62.30 7.98 60.44
N PRO A 4 62.77 6.97 61.19
CA PRO A 4 61.89 5.94 61.73
C PRO A 4 61.00 6.44 62.88
N ASN A 5 61.48 7.43 63.65
CA ASN A 5 60.77 8.01 64.79
C ASN A 5 61.23 9.46 65.00
N MET A 6 60.34 10.31 65.52
CA MET A 6 60.70 11.63 66.06
C MET A 6 60.40 11.69 67.56
N VAL A 7 61.18 12.49 68.28
CA VAL A 7 60.95 12.79 69.70
C VAL A 7 60.70 14.27 69.90
N ILE A 8 59.92 14.63 70.91
CA ILE A 8 59.80 16.02 71.34
C ILE A 8 61.08 16.47 72.04
N THR A 9 61.57 17.64 71.68
CA THR A 9 62.75 18.27 72.29
C THR A 9 62.44 18.83 73.67
N ASP A 10 63.45 19.19 74.46
CA ASP A 10 63.23 19.80 75.77
C ASP A 10 62.54 21.17 75.64
N LEU A 11 62.84 21.91 74.56
CA LEU A 11 62.10 23.13 74.21
C LEU A 11 60.64 22.84 73.84
N GLY A 12 60.38 21.77 73.08
CA GLY A 12 59.03 21.35 72.73
C GLY A 12 58.20 20.93 73.95
N LYS A 13 58.80 20.22 74.90
CA LYS A 13 58.17 19.88 76.18
C LYS A 13 57.87 21.13 77.01
N ALA A 14 58.79 22.09 77.05
CA ALA A 14 58.58 23.36 77.73
C ALA A 14 57.42 24.16 77.10
N LEU A 15 57.33 24.22 75.77
CA LEU A 15 56.21 24.84 75.06
C LEU A 15 54.88 24.13 75.31
N LEU A 16 54.90 22.79 75.35
CA LEU A 16 53.71 22.01 75.67
C LEU A 16 53.20 22.32 77.09
N ALA A 17 54.10 22.49 78.07
CA ALA A 17 53.73 22.86 79.43
C ALA A 17 53.14 24.28 79.55
N LYS A 18 53.47 25.18 78.61
CA LYS A 18 52.90 26.54 78.52
C LYS A 18 51.54 26.57 77.80
N SER A 19 51.19 25.51 77.09
CA SER A 19 49.98 25.46 76.25
C SER A 19 48.78 24.96 77.07
N PRO A 20 47.69 25.73 77.19
CA PRO A 20 46.47 25.26 77.85
C PRO A 20 45.93 23.98 77.22
N THR A 21 45.30 23.12 78.02
CA THR A 21 44.65 21.91 77.51
C THR A 21 43.57 22.29 76.48
N GLY A 22 43.67 21.75 75.27
CA GLY A 22 42.70 21.98 74.18
C GLY A 22 43.06 23.12 73.21
N THR A 23 44.17 23.85 73.42
CA THR A 23 44.68 24.81 72.43
C THR A 23 45.46 24.09 71.33
N ALA A 24 45.29 24.52 70.08
CA ALA A 24 46.06 24.00 68.95
C ALA A 24 47.55 24.30 69.16
N LEU A 25 48.42 23.32 68.86
CA LEU A 25 49.87 23.55 68.89
C LEU A 25 50.26 24.64 67.89
N PRO A 26 51.09 25.62 68.28
CA PRO A 26 51.50 26.73 67.41
C PRO A 26 52.62 26.31 66.44
N VAL A 27 52.42 25.19 65.72
CA VAL A 27 53.36 24.69 64.71
C VAL A 27 53.44 25.64 63.51
N THR A 28 54.63 25.85 62.97
CA THR A 28 54.87 26.84 61.91
C THR A 28 55.21 26.20 60.57
N ARG A 29 56.14 25.23 60.58
CA ARG A 29 56.67 24.58 59.38
C ARG A 29 57.48 23.35 59.74
N TRP A 30 57.73 22.55 58.72
CA TRP A 30 58.70 21.47 58.75
C TRP A 30 60.07 21.97 58.28
N GLN A 31 61.12 21.27 58.71
CA GLN A 31 62.46 21.44 58.17
C GLN A 31 63.11 20.07 58.00
N ILE A 32 63.79 19.89 56.87
CA ILE A 32 64.56 18.68 56.59
C ILE A 32 66.05 19.01 56.54
N GLY A 33 66.87 18.00 56.81
CA GLY A 33 68.32 18.13 56.81
C GLY A 33 69.03 16.84 56.46
N LYS A 34 70.35 16.94 56.33
CA LYS A 34 71.25 15.84 55.95
C LYS A 34 72.31 15.53 57.01
N GLY A 35 72.24 16.18 58.17
CA GLY A 35 73.16 15.96 59.27
C GLY A 35 72.92 14.59 59.92
N THR A 36 73.99 13.83 60.12
CA THR A 36 73.93 12.51 60.76
C THR A 36 74.40 12.61 62.21
N LEU A 37 73.64 12.07 63.15
CA LEU A 37 74.05 11.94 64.54
C LEU A 37 74.62 10.56 64.83
N GLU A 38 75.67 10.50 65.64
CA GLU A 38 76.24 9.24 66.13
C GLU A 38 75.24 8.52 67.04
N GLU A 39 75.23 7.19 67.00
CA GLU A 39 74.36 6.36 67.84
C GLU A 39 74.50 6.72 69.33
N GLY A 40 73.37 6.89 70.01
CA GLY A 40 73.33 7.28 71.43
C GLY A 40 73.31 8.79 71.72
N GLN A 41 73.61 9.67 70.75
CA GLN A 41 73.46 11.12 70.98
C GLN A 41 71.99 11.51 71.25
N PRO A 42 71.69 12.32 72.28
CA PRO A 42 70.32 12.64 72.67
C PRO A 42 69.62 13.50 71.60
N LEU A 43 68.42 13.08 71.20
CA LEU A 43 67.59 13.82 70.24
C LEU A 43 66.80 14.95 70.93
N GLN A 44 66.50 14.79 72.22
CA GLN A 44 65.66 15.69 73.01
C GLN A 44 66.35 17.04 73.28
N GLU A 45 67.68 17.05 73.39
CA GLU A 45 68.46 18.26 73.70
C GLU A 45 68.65 19.18 72.47
N ARG A 46 68.15 18.76 71.30
CA ARG A 46 68.34 19.51 70.06
C ARG A 46 67.47 20.76 70.02
N THR A 47 68.09 21.89 69.67
CA THR A 47 67.42 23.18 69.47
C THR A 47 67.33 23.59 67.99
N GLN A 48 68.10 22.93 67.12
CA GLN A 48 68.12 23.12 65.67
C GLN A 48 68.56 21.83 64.96
N LEU A 49 68.38 21.76 63.64
CA LEU A 49 68.98 20.69 62.81
C LEU A 49 70.51 20.85 62.76
N LEU A 50 71.22 19.75 62.56
CA LEU A 50 72.67 19.72 62.42
C LEU A 50 73.11 20.28 61.07
N GLU A 51 72.47 19.85 59.98
CA GLU A 51 72.73 20.36 58.63
C GLU A 51 71.41 20.57 57.87
N PRO A 52 70.73 21.70 58.09
CA PRO A 52 69.45 21.97 57.46
C PRO A 52 69.57 22.14 55.94
N VAL A 53 68.57 21.64 55.22
CA VAL A 53 68.51 21.65 53.76
C VAL A 53 67.36 22.53 53.27
N LYS A 54 66.14 22.31 53.77
CA LYS A 54 64.93 22.99 53.23
C LYS A 54 63.83 23.10 54.28
N TYR A 55 63.12 24.23 54.25
CA TYR A 55 61.83 24.37 54.94
C TYR A 55 60.70 23.81 54.07
N ILE A 56 59.76 23.15 54.71
CA ILE A 56 58.58 22.56 54.06
C ILE A 56 57.34 23.16 54.75
N PRO A 57 56.41 23.76 53.98
CA PRO A 57 55.18 24.29 54.55
C PRO A 57 54.34 23.16 55.16
N LEU A 58 53.50 23.50 56.13
CA LEU A 58 52.51 22.57 56.67
C LEU A 58 51.45 22.31 55.59
N ALA A 59 51.15 21.04 55.34
CA ALA A 59 50.09 20.63 54.43
C ALA A 59 48.73 20.57 55.17
N GLU A 60 48.71 19.97 56.36
CA GLU A 60 47.53 19.89 57.22
C GLU A 60 47.94 19.92 58.71
N VAL A 61 47.09 20.54 59.54
CA VAL A 61 47.14 20.45 60.99
C VAL A 61 45.74 20.07 61.48
N LYS A 62 45.59 18.86 62.02
CA LYS A 62 44.31 18.32 62.47
C LYS A 62 44.36 17.94 63.94
N ASN A 63 43.57 18.64 64.75
CA ASN A 63 43.44 18.36 66.18
C ASN A 63 42.20 17.50 66.44
N GLN A 64 42.34 16.37 67.14
CA GLN A 64 41.26 15.48 67.54
C GLN A 64 41.48 15.01 68.98
N GLY A 65 40.75 15.58 69.95
CA GLY A 65 40.89 15.21 71.36
C GLY A 65 42.30 15.47 71.88
N ASN A 66 43.00 14.41 72.28
CA ASN A 66 44.39 14.45 72.73
C ASN A 66 45.40 14.12 71.63
N GLN A 67 44.99 14.18 70.36
CA GLN A 67 45.85 13.92 69.20
C GLN A 67 45.94 15.14 68.29
N CYS A 68 47.13 15.41 67.76
CA CYS A 68 47.37 16.43 66.74
C CYS A 68 48.16 15.81 65.58
N THR A 69 47.53 15.68 64.42
CA THR A 69 48.20 15.24 63.19
C THR A 69 48.73 16.46 62.46
N VAL A 70 50.02 16.47 62.17
CA VAL A 70 50.69 17.51 61.38
C VAL A 70 51.33 16.86 60.17
N THR A 71 51.02 17.33 58.96
CA THR A 71 51.58 16.78 57.71
C THR A 71 52.37 17.83 56.95
N GLY A 72 53.29 17.36 56.11
CA GLY A 72 54.11 18.15 55.21
C GLY A 72 54.30 17.43 53.88
N GLN A 73 54.53 18.20 52.83
CA GLN A 73 54.72 17.67 51.47
C GLN A 73 56.10 18.12 50.96
N PHE A 74 57.00 17.16 50.81
CA PHE A 74 58.32 17.38 50.26
C PHE A 74 58.31 17.22 48.74
N LEU A 75 58.90 18.20 48.04
CA LEU A 75 59.27 18.11 46.64
C LEU A 75 60.75 18.44 46.49
N ASN A 76 61.49 17.60 45.76
CA ASN A 76 62.93 17.78 45.49
C ASN A 76 63.22 18.68 44.28
N THR A 77 62.22 19.36 43.71
CA THR A 77 62.38 20.26 42.56
C THR A 77 63.46 21.32 42.83
N GLY A 78 64.43 21.43 41.91
CA GLY A 78 65.55 22.37 41.99
C GLY A 78 66.57 22.05 43.10
N MET A 79 66.58 20.83 43.64
CA MET A 79 67.53 20.40 44.67
C MET A 79 68.58 19.44 44.11
N GLU A 80 69.80 19.54 44.61
CA GLU A 80 70.86 18.55 44.38
C GLU A 80 70.59 17.25 45.16
N GLU A 81 71.32 16.18 44.83
CA GLU A 81 71.26 14.92 45.56
C GLU A 81 71.66 15.13 47.03
N PHE A 82 70.88 14.57 47.96
CA PHE A 82 71.25 14.53 49.38
C PHE A 82 70.67 13.28 50.06
N ARG A 83 71.30 12.87 51.15
CA ARG A 83 70.72 11.85 52.05
C ARG A 83 69.84 12.53 53.08
N TRP A 84 68.56 12.16 53.11
CA TRP A 84 67.61 12.71 54.07
C TRP A 84 67.79 12.03 55.43
N GLU A 85 68.46 12.73 56.33
CA GLU A 85 68.80 12.23 57.66
C GLU A 85 68.01 12.92 58.77
N GLU A 86 67.53 14.14 58.58
CA GLU A 86 66.90 14.93 59.63
C GLU A 86 65.49 15.40 59.28
N LEU A 87 64.61 15.39 60.27
CA LEU A 87 63.27 15.95 60.20
C LEU A 87 62.99 16.70 61.49
N GLY A 88 62.62 17.97 61.35
CA GLY A 88 62.25 18.86 62.44
C GLY A 88 60.87 19.45 62.23
N LEU A 89 60.05 19.44 63.28
CA LEU A 89 58.83 20.22 63.35
C LEU A 89 59.13 21.49 64.14
N LEU A 90 58.87 22.66 63.55
CA LEU A 90 59.07 23.95 64.20
C LEU A 90 57.75 24.48 64.76
N ALA A 91 57.84 25.20 65.88
CA ALA A 91 56.70 25.84 66.52
C ALA A 91 57.10 27.20 67.12
N THR A 92 56.14 28.10 67.27
CA THR A 92 56.37 29.40 67.93
C THR A 92 56.14 29.28 69.43
N ASP A 93 57.18 29.53 70.21
CA ASP A 93 57.11 29.77 71.65
C ASP A 93 56.94 31.27 71.93
N PRO A 94 56.02 31.66 72.85
CA PRO A 94 55.73 33.06 73.13
C PRO A 94 56.92 33.83 73.74
N ASP A 95 57.86 33.14 74.40
CA ASP A 95 59.01 33.76 75.07
C ASP A 95 60.29 33.64 74.24
N LEU A 96 60.46 32.53 73.51
CA LEU A 96 61.71 32.20 72.79
C LEU A 96 61.64 32.40 71.27
N GLY A 97 60.45 32.66 70.71
CA GLY A 97 60.25 32.70 69.27
C GLY A 97 60.16 31.30 68.65
N GLU A 98 60.62 31.14 67.41
CA GLU A 98 60.54 29.83 66.73
C GLU A 98 61.55 28.84 67.32
N ILE A 99 61.05 27.68 67.76
CA ILE A 99 61.82 26.60 68.35
C ILE A 99 61.68 25.31 67.54
N LEU A 100 62.67 24.42 67.65
CA LEU A 100 62.55 23.03 67.20
C LEU A 100 61.70 22.25 68.21
N TYR A 101 60.44 21.99 67.88
CA TYR A 101 59.48 21.33 68.75
C TYR A 101 59.69 19.81 68.83
N ALA A 102 59.84 19.17 67.67
CA ALA A 102 60.13 17.74 67.58
C ALA A 102 61.23 17.50 66.56
N TYR A 103 62.05 16.48 66.82
CA TYR A 103 63.23 16.17 66.02
C TYR A 103 63.40 14.66 65.86
N GLY A 104 63.71 14.24 64.63
CA GLY A 104 64.10 12.88 64.31
C GLY A 104 65.36 12.87 63.47
N ASN A 105 66.17 11.83 63.66
CA ASN A 105 67.39 11.60 62.90
C ASN A 105 67.46 10.13 62.47
N ALA A 106 67.80 9.84 61.22
CA ALA A 106 67.91 8.48 60.70
C ALA A 106 69.24 7.79 61.03
N ARG A 107 70.23 8.53 61.55
CA ARG A 107 71.53 8.01 62.04
C ARG A 107 72.29 7.20 60.98
N GLY A 108 72.32 7.70 59.75
CA GLY A 108 73.00 7.09 58.62
C GLY A 108 72.13 6.10 57.84
N ASN A 109 70.91 5.83 58.31
CA ASN A 109 69.92 5.01 57.61
C ASN A 109 68.93 5.87 56.79
N GLY A 110 69.25 7.13 56.53
CA GLY A 110 68.42 8.03 55.76
C GLY A 110 68.27 7.61 54.31
N ASP A 111 67.15 8.01 53.70
CA ASP A 111 66.89 7.75 52.29
C ASP A 111 67.79 8.63 51.40
N LEU A 112 68.34 8.05 50.33
CA LEU A 112 68.98 8.84 49.29
C LEU A 112 67.90 9.52 48.44
N ILE A 113 67.95 10.85 48.37
CA ILE A 113 67.10 11.67 47.51
C ILE A 113 67.96 12.14 46.35
N GLU A 114 67.70 11.59 45.16
CA GLU A 114 68.35 12.00 43.92
C GLU A 114 68.04 13.47 43.60
N ALA A 115 68.87 14.09 42.76
CA ALA A 115 68.66 15.45 42.29
C ALA A 115 67.29 15.60 41.59
N GLY A 116 66.62 16.73 41.81
CA GLY A 116 65.29 17.00 41.25
C GLY A 116 65.26 16.97 39.71
N GLU A 117 66.37 17.37 39.08
CA GLU A 117 66.54 17.34 37.62
C GLU A 117 66.73 15.91 37.07
N GLU A 118 67.23 14.98 37.89
CA GLU A 118 67.40 13.57 37.48
C GLU A 118 66.14 12.76 37.74
N LYS A 119 65.53 12.95 38.91
CA LYS A 119 64.34 12.20 39.31
C LYS A 119 63.48 13.00 40.28
N TYR A 120 62.33 13.42 39.77
CA TYR A 120 61.30 14.04 40.59
C TYR A 120 60.80 13.07 41.66
N ARG A 121 60.96 13.48 42.92
CA ARG A 121 60.43 12.82 44.10
C ARG A 121 59.46 13.74 44.82
N GLU A 122 58.34 13.15 45.15
CA GLU A 122 57.32 13.73 46.01
C GLU A 122 57.11 12.77 47.18
N ALA A 123 57.19 13.30 48.40
CA ALA A 123 56.96 12.53 49.61
C ALA A 123 56.04 13.33 50.53
N ILE A 124 54.87 12.76 50.83
CA ILE A 124 54.04 13.25 51.92
C ILE A 124 54.50 12.52 53.18
N PHE A 125 54.75 13.29 54.22
CA PHE A 125 55.10 12.78 55.54
C PHE A 125 54.23 13.51 56.56
N GLY A 126 54.07 12.91 57.72
CA GLY A 126 53.40 13.56 58.82
C GLY A 126 53.79 12.93 60.11
N ILE A 127 53.40 13.57 61.20
CA ILE A 127 53.46 12.96 62.52
C ILE A 127 52.09 13.07 63.16
N GLU A 128 51.70 12.01 63.85
CA GLU A 128 50.63 12.07 64.84
C GLU A 128 51.25 12.35 66.20
N LEU A 129 50.89 13.45 66.85
CA LEU A 129 51.30 13.79 68.20
C LEU A 129 50.18 13.38 69.16
N VAL A 130 50.44 12.40 70.04
CA VAL A 130 49.51 11.99 71.11
C VAL A 130 49.95 12.59 72.44
N PHE A 131 49.06 13.34 73.10
CA PHE A 131 49.30 13.90 74.44
C PHE A 131 48.68 13.00 75.51
N ASP A 132 49.50 12.26 76.25
CA ASP A 132 49.03 11.36 77.31
C ASP A 132 49.56 11.76 78.69
N GLY A 133 49.08 12.89 79.24
CA GLY A 133 49.17 13.31 80.67
C GLY A 133 50.55 13.38 81.36
N VAL A 134 51.58 12.85 80.71
CA VAL A 134 52.97 12.64 81.05
C VAL A 134 53.68 13.00 79.73
N ALA A 135 54.77 13.77 79.79
CA ALA A 135 55.41 14.41 78.65
C ALA A 135 56.09 13.45 77.65
N ASN A 136 55.38 12.42 77.19
CA ASN A 136 55.74 11.47 76.16
C ASN A 136 54.73 11.63 75.02
N VAL A 137 55.22 12.07 73.87
CA VAL A 137 54.45 12.20 72.65
C VAL A 137 55.19 11.41 71.58
N THR A 138 54.54 10.38 71.06
CA THR A 138 55.09 9.52 70.00
C THR A 138 54.63 10.03 68.65
N ALA A 139 55.56 10.51 67.83
CA ALA A 139 55.34 10.94 66.46
C ALA A 139 55.47 9.75 65.50
N VAL A 140 54.34 9.25 64.98
CA VAL A 140 54.32 8.15 64.00
C VAL A 140 54.15 8.72 62.59
N ILE A 141 55.01 8.30 61.66
CA ILE A 141 54.90 8.65 60.24
C ILE A 141 53.96 7.69 59.52
N ASP A 142 52.85 8.21 58.99
CA ASP A 142 51.94 7.44 58.13
C ASP A 142 52.53 7.27 56.73
N GLN A 143 52.91 6.03 56.40
CA GLN A 143 53.55 5.65 55.14
C GLN A 143 52.56 5.23 54.05
N SER A 144 51.24 5.31 54.29
CA SER A 144 50.22 4.84 53.33
C SER A 144 49.98 5.79 52.15
N LEU A 145 50.49 7.02 52.18
CA LEU A 145 50.33 8.04 51.15
C LEU A 145 51.42 7.96 50.06
N VAL A 146 51.63 6.79 49.46
CA VAL A 146 52.60 6.62 48.35
C VAL A 146 52.00 7.14 47.05
N PHE A 147 52.45 8.31 46.59
CA PHE A 147 52.13 8.84 45.27
C PHE A 147 52.99 8.19 44.18
N ILE A 148 52.47 8.10 42.96
CA ILE A 148 53.16 7.47 41.82
C ILE A 148 54.23 8.44 41.29
N PRO A 149 55.52 8.05 41.26
CA PRO A 149 56.60 8.91 40.75
C PRO A 149 56.33 9.40 39.32
N MET A 150 56.73 10.63 39.00
CA MET A 150 56.65 11.15 37.62
C MET A 150 57.38 10.24 36.62
N SER A 151 58.46 9.57 37.06
CA SER A 151 59.19 8.60 36.25
C SER A 151 58.39 7.34 35.89
N GLN A 152 57.21 7.12 36.48
CA GLN A 152 56.32 6.00 36.16
C GLN A 152 55.08 6.45 35.38
N LYS A 153 54.87 7.75 35.20
CA LYS A 153 53.72 8.29 34.48
C LYS A 153 54.02 8.32 32.99
N GLY A 154 53.15 7.68 32.20
CA GLY A 154 53.29 7.60 30.74
C GLY A 154 54.47 6.76 30.25
N GLN A 155 55.10 5.98 31.15
CA GLN A 155 56.22 5.10 30.80
C GLN A 155 55.76 3.65 30.61
N PRO A 156 56.45 2.84 29.78
CA PRO A 156 56.19 1.41 29.65
C PRO A 156 56.22 0.70 31.02
N GLY A 157 55.17 -0.04 31.35
CA GLY A 157 55.02 -0.74 32.63
C GLY A 157 54.66 0.15 33.83
N GLY A 158 54.44 1.43 33.61
CA GLY A 158 53.98 2.39 34.61
C GLY A 158 52.46 2.61 34.59
N VAL A 159 52.03 3.83 34.89
CA VAL A 159 50.61 4.23 34.86
C VAL A 159 50.34 5.25 33.76
N ALA A 160 49.17 5.13 33.13
CA ALA A 160 48.71 6.10 32.14
C ALA A 160 48.39 7.45 32.81
N THR A 161 48.66 8.55 32.10
CA THR A 161 48.22 9.88 32.54
C THR A 161 46.96 10.30 31.78
N LEU A 162 46.25 11.28 32.33
CA LEU A 162 45.14 11.94 31.65
C LEU A 162 45.52 13.38 31.30
N ASP A 163 45.05 13.84 30.15
CA ASP A 163 45.08 15.24 29.73
C ASP A 163 44.02 16.08 30.47
N ASP A 164 43.95 17.38 30.16
CA ASP A 164 42.99 18.32 30.77
C ASP A 164 41.51 17.96 30.51
N THR A 165 41.23 17.04 29.58
CA THR A 165 39.90 16.54 29.27
C THR A 165 39.60 15.19 29.92
N GLY A 166 40.54 14.64 30.69
CA GLY A 166 40.41 13.33 31.33
C GLY A 166 40.65 12.16 30.39
N ARG A 167 41.41 12.33 29.30
CA ARG A 167 41.72 11.29 28.30
C ARG A 167 43.21 10.99 28.24
N LEU A 168 43.59 9.82 27.72
CA LEU A 168 45.00 9.51 27.50
C LEU A 168 45.59 10.47 26.43
N PRO A 169 46.77 11.07 26.69
CA PRO A 169 47.51 11.80 25.67
C PRO A 169 47.83 10.91 24.47
N GLU A 170 47.87 11.50 23.28
CA GLU A 170 48.09 10.77 22.02
C GLU A 170 49.43 10.03 22.00
N GLU A 171 50.45 10.55 22.69
CA GLU A 171 51.78 9.93 22.80
C GLU A 171 51.78 8.62 23.59
N GLN A 172 50.74 8.36 24.39
CA GLN A 172 50.57 7.11 25.15
C GLN A 172 49.70 6.09 24.43
N LEU A 173 49.10 6.48 23.30
CA LEU A 173 48.30 5.56 22.49
C LEU A 173 49.25 4.76 21.59
N PRO A 174 49.02 3.44 21.44
CA PRO A 174 49.73 2.68 20.44
C PRO A 174 49.42 3.23 19.05
N GLU A 175 50.38 3.18 18.13
CA GLU A 175 50.12 3.42 16.71
C GLU A 175 49.06 2.42 16.24
N ILE A 176 47.83 2.90 16.10
CA ILE A 176 46.75 2.12 15.52
C ILE A 176 46.94 2.23 14.01
N SER A 177 47.35 1.14 13.35
CA SER A 177 47.32 1.05 11.88
C SER A 177 45.88 0.91 11.38
N PHE A 178 44.94 1.65 11.97
CA PHE A 178 43.65 1.83 11.36
C PHE A 178 43.89 2.71 10.15
N ASP A 179 43.58 2.22 8.95
CA ASP A 179 43.59 3.01 7.73
C ASP A 179 42.40 3.99 7.78
N PRO A 180 42.60 5.24 8.27
CA PRO A 180 41.47 6.11 8.57
C PRO A 180 40.97 6.80 7.30
N ALA A 181 41.83 6.90 6.29
CA ALA A 181 41.59 7.67 5.07
C ALA A 181 41.27 6.77 3.87
N GLY A 182 41.92 5.61 3.74
CA GLY A 182 41.66 4.68 2.64
C GLY A 182 40.33 3.96 2.82
N SER A 183 40.06 3.41 4.01
CA SER A 183 38.87 2.60 4.25
C SER A 183 37.59 3.45 4.35
N ALA A 184 37.61 4.61 5.02
CA ALA A 184 36.43 5.47 5.10
C ALA A 184 36.11 6.16 3.76
N ALA A 185 37.13 6.69 3.06
CA ALA A 185 36.92 7.32 1.76
C ALA A 185 36.56 6.28 0.68
N ALA A 186 37.17 5.08 0.70
CA ALA A 186 36.77 3.99 -0.19
C ALA A 186 35.37 3.47 0.13
N VAL A 187 34.99 3.35 1.41
CA VAL A 187 33.62 2.98 1.81
C VAL A 187 32.63 4.04 1.34
N GLN A 188 32.93 5.33 1.52
CA GLN A 188 32.06 6.41 1.06
C GLN A 188 31.97 6.45 -0.47
N SER A 189 33.08 6.24 -1.18
CA SER A 189 33.13 6.12 -2.63
C SER A 189 32.29 4.93 -3.12
N ASN A 190 32.42 3.77 -2.47
CA ASN A 190 31.64 2.57 -2.76
C ASN A 190 30.15 2.76 -2.46
N LEU A 191 29.80 3.47 -1.37
CA LEU A 191 28.41 3.83 -1.05
C LEU A 191 27.83 4.79 -2.08
N ASN A 192 28.59 5.83 -2.46
CA ASN A 192 28.17 6.78 -3.48
C ASN A 192 27.99 6.09 -4.84
N ALA A 193 28.91 5.17 -5.19
CA ALA A 193 28.81 4.34 -6.37
C ALA A 193 27.59 3.41 -6.29
N HIS A 194 27.32 2.77 -5.15
CA HIS A 194 26.15 1.90 -4.95
C HIS A 194 24.84 2.69 -5.05
N ILE A 195 24.73 3.85 -4.41
CA ILE A 195 23.55 4.73 -4.46
C ILE A 195 23.33 5.26 -5.89
N GLY A 196 24.40 5.57 -6.61
CA GLY A 196 24.36 5.99 -8.02
C GLY A 196 24.12 4.84 -9.01
N ASN A 197 24.39 3.60 -8.61
CA ASN A 197 24.25 2.42 -9.45
C ASN A 197 22.76 2.13 -9.73
N ARG A 198 22.39 2.30 -10.99
CA ARG A 198 21.05 1.97 -11.53
C ARG A 198 21.06 0.70 -12.39
N ASN A 199 22.14 -0.08 -12.35
CA ASN A 199 22.17 -1.38 -12.98
C ASN A 199 21.39 -2.37 -12.11
N ASN A 200 20.47 -3.10 -12.74
CA ASN A 200 19.71 -4.21 -12.15
C ASN A 200 20.66 -5.14 -11.37
N PRO A 201 20.54 -5.24 -10.01
CA PRO A 201 19.30 -5.19 -9.23
C PRO A 201 18.89 -3.89 -8.53
N HIS A 202 19.60 -2.76 -8.65
CA HIS A 202 19.14 -1.50 -8.05
C HIS A 202 18.65 -0.50 -9.11
N GLY A 203 17.43 0.03 -8.95
CA GLY A 203 16.88 1.05 -9.88
C GLY A 203 16.48 0.53 -11.27
N VAL A 204 15.99 -0.71 -11.35
CA VAL A 204 15.54 -1.33 -12.61
C VAL A 204 14.55 -0.46 -13.36
N THR A 205 14.80 -0.25 -14.65
CA THR A 205 13.81 0.32 -15.57
C THR A 205 12.59 -0.61 -15.64
N ALA A 206 11.42 -0.09 -16.00
CA ALA A 206 10.22 -0.90 -16.21
C ALA A 206 10.53 -2.12 -17.10
N ALA A 207 11.28 -1.92 -18.20
CA ALA A 207 11.72 -2.98 -19.10
C ALA A 207 12.59 -4.06 -18.43
N GLN A 208 13.51 -3.69 -17.52
CA GLN A 208 14.36 -4.64 -16.80
C GLN A 208 13.60 -5.43 -15.72
N ALA A 209 12.54 -4.86 -15.14
CA ALA A 209 11.66 -5.54 -14.19
C ALA A 209 10.63 -6.48 -14.86
N GLY A 210 10.62 -6.55 -16.20
CA GLY A 210 9.52 -7.17 -16.94
C GLY A 210 8.21 -6.39 -16.84
N ALA A 211 8.25 -5.15 -16.33
CA ALA A 211 7.12 -4.24 -16.39
C ALA A 211 6.97 -3.71 -17.81
N ASP A 212 5.71 -3.61 -18.19
CA ASP A 212 5.27 -3.28 -19.53
C ASP A 212 5.92 -1.96 -20.01
N PRO A 213 6.67 -1.93 -21.13
CA PRO A 213 7.27 -0.70 -21.63
C PRO A 213 6.18 0.36 -21.78
N ALA A 214 6.42 1.56 -21.23
CA ALA A 214 5.46 2.67 -21.30
C ALA A 214 4.97 2.83 -22.76
N GLY A 215 3.71 2.46 -23.00
CA GLY A 215 3.13 2.46 -24.35
C GLY A 215 2.32 1.21 -24.68
N SER A 216 2.61 0.05 -24.11
CA SER A 216 1.83 -1.17 -24.37
C SER A 216 0.39 -1.08 -23.87
N ALA A 217 0.13 -0.53 -22.69
CA ALA A 217 -1.24 -0.33 -22.22
C ALA A 217 -2.02 0.59 -23.18
N SER A 218 -1.37 1.62 -23.72
CA SER A 218 -1.96 2.51 -24.74
C SER A 218 -2.15 1.80 -26.09
N ALA A 219 -1.20 0.96 -26.51
CA ALA A 219 -1.31 0.16 -27.73
C ALA A 219 -2.38 -0.93 -27.62
N VAL A 220 -2.48 -1.59 -26.47
CA VAL A 220 -3.54 -2.55 -26.11
C VAL A 220 -4.88 -1.86 -26.07
N GLN A 221 -4.98 -0.68 -25.45
CA GLN A 221 -6.23 0.10 -25.42
C GLN A 221 -6.62 0.57 -26.83
N ALA A 222 -5.66 0.99 -27.66
CA ALA A 222 -5.90 1.36 -29.06
C ALA A 222 -6.36 0.15 -29.89
N ASN A 223 -5.72 -1.01 -29.74
CA ASN A 223 -6.12 -2.25 -30.41
C ASN A 223 -7.50 -2.74 -29.94
N LEU A 224 -7.80 -2.64 -28.65
CA LEU A 224 -9.12 -2.99 -28.10
C LEU A 224 -10.20 -2.02 -28.59
N THR A 225 -9.89 -0.73 -28.64
CA THR A 225 -10.78 0.30 -29.20
C THR A 225 -10.99 0.07 -30.70
N ALA A 226 -9.93 -0.29 -31.45
CA ALA A 226 -10.03 -0.64 -32.86
C ALA A 226 -10.87 -1.91 -33.05
N HIS A 227 -10.66 -2.96 -32.25
CA HIS A 227 -11.42 -4.20 -32.31
C HIS A 227 -12.90 -3.99 -31.99
N THR A 228 -13.21 -3.30 -30.89
CA THR A 228 -14.60 -3.00 -30.47
C THR A 228 -15.34 -2.12 -31.47
N ASN A 229 -14.63 -1.21 -32.16
CA ASN A 229 -15.21 -0.38 -33.22
C ASN A 229 -15.16 -1.02 -34.62
N ASN A 230 -14.45 -2.14 -34.80
CA ASN A 230 -14.34 -2.80 -36.09
C ASN A 230 -15.69 -3.42 -36.47
N LYS A 231 -16.31 -2.91 -37.53
CA LYS A 231 -17.54 -3.44 -38.14
C LYS A 231 -17.27 -4.19 -39.45
N SER A 232 -16.02 -4.56 -39.69
CA SER A 232 -15.64 -5.40 -40.84
C SER A 232 -15.84 -6.84 -40.45
N ASN A 233 -16.67 -7.57 -41.21
CA ASN A 233 -16.86 -9.02 -41.08
C ASN A 233 -15.50 -9.73 -40.99
N PRO A 234 -15.12 -10.36 -39.84
CA PRO A 234 -16.00 -11.05 -38.88
C PRO A 234 -16.51 -10.30 -37.63
N HIS A 235 -16.45 -8.97 -37.52
CA HIS A 235 -17.17 -8.24 -36.47
C HIS A 235 -18.23 -7.27 -37.03
N GLY A 236 -19.45 -7.28 -36.47
CA GLY A 236 -20.54 -6.34 -36.79
C GLY A 236 -21.21 -6.51 -38.16
N VAL A 237 -21.45 -7.76 -38.59
CA VAL A 237 -21.98 -8.07 -39.93
C VAL A 237 -23.38 -7.49 -40.19
N THR A 238 -23.57 -6.92 -41.39
CA THR A 238 -24.89 -6.53 -41.88
C THR A 238 -25.73 -7.77 -42.25
N ALA A 239 -27.06 -7.64 -42.31
CA ALA A 239 -27.95 -8.71 -42.76
C ALA A 239 -27.47 -9.34 -44.09
N ALA A 240 -27.03 -8.51 -45.04
CA ALA A 240 -26.46 -8.94 -46.32
C ALA A 240 -25.21 -9.82 -46.17
N GLN A 241 -24.32 -9.50 -45.24
CA GLN A 241 -23.07 -10.26 -45.01
C GLN A 241 -23.31 -11.57 -44.25
N ALA A 242 -24.37 -11.66 -43.45
CA ALA A 242 -24.79 -12.88 -42.77
C ALA A 242 -25.66 -13.81 -43.65
N GLY A 243 -25.96 -13.43 -44.89
CA GLY A 243 -26.89 -14.15 -45.77
C GLY A 243 -28.37 -13.99 -45.39
N ALA A 244 -28.70 -13.02 -44.54
CA ALA A 244 -30.08 -12.64 -44.24
C ALA A 244 -30.62 -11.70 -45.33
N ASP A 245 -31.89 -11.87 -45.70
CA ASP A 245 -32.58 -11.13 -46.77
C ASP A 245 -32.35 -9.60 -46.64
N PRO A 246 -31.51 -9.00 -47.50
CA PRO A 246 -31.24 -7.60 -47.43
C PRO A 246 -32.38 -6.87 -48.13
N VAL A 247 -33.28 -6.29 -47.33
CA VAL A 247 -34.33 -5.36 -47.77
C VAL A 247 -35.48 -6.05 -48.52
N GLY A 248 -36.39 -6.68 -47.77
CA GLY A 248 -37.77 -6.93 -48.21
C GLY A 248 -37.91 -7.65 -49.55
N SER A 249 -36.91 -8.42 -49.97
CA SER A 249 -36.96 -9.13 -51.24
C SER A 249 -38.03 -10.22 -51.18
N ALA A 250 -38.26 -10.82 -50.01
CA ALA A 250 -39.43 -11.67 -49.77
C ALA A 250 -40.78 -10.94 -50.04
N ALA A 251 -40.92 -9.68 -49.62
CA ALA A 251 -42.12 -8.88 -49.86
C ALA A 251 -42.28 -8.49 -51.35
N SER A 252 -41.17 -8.16 -52.01
CA SER A 252 -41.15 -7.84 -53.45
C SER A 252 -41.45 -9.07 -54.32
N VAL A 253 -40.92 -10.24 -53.94
CA VAL A 253 -41.21 -11.54 -54.56
C VAL A 253 -42.69 -11.88 -54.37
N GLN A 254 -43.24 -11.73 -53.16
CA GLN A 254 -44.66 -11.95 -52.89
C GLN A 254 -45.57 -11.04 -53.72
N ALA A 255 -45.23 -9.75 -53.83
CA ALA A 255 -45.98 -8.79 -54.63
C ALA A 255 -45.96 -9.13 -56.14
N THR A 256 -44.87 -9.72 -56.63
CA THR A 256 -44.74 -10.14 -58.04
C THR A 256 -45.47 -11.45 -58.34
N LEU A 257 -45.46 -12.40 -57.40
CA LEU A 257 -46.10 -13.72 -57.58
C LEU A 257 -47.62 -13.69 -57.47
N MET A 258 -48.21 -12.83 -56.64
CA MET A 258 -49.66 -12.81 -56.43
C MET A 258 -50.47 -12.55 -57.72
N PRO A 259 -50.15 -11.54 -58.56
CA PRO A 259 -50.87 -11.31 -59.81
C PRO A 259 -50.73 -12.47 -60.80
N LEU A 260 -49.57 -13.12 -60.84
CA LEU A 260 -49.32 -14.26 -61.73
C LEU A 260 -50.11 -15.50 -61.30
N ILE A 261 -50.23 -15.77 -60.00
CA ILE A 261 -51.08 -16.85 -59.46
C ILE A 261 -52.54 -16.59 -59.83
N THR A 262 -53.02 -15.35 -59.66
CA THR A 262 -54.38 -14.95 -60.06
C THR A 262 -54.58 -15.09 -61.58
N ALA A 263 -53.59 -14.72 -62.40
CA ALA A 263 -53.66 -14.83 -63.85
C ALA A 263 -53.70 -16.30 -64.32
N VAL A 264 -52.94 -17.20 -63.69
CA VAL A 264 -52.97 -18.64 -63.98
C VAL A 264 -54.33 -19.24 -63.58
N GLN A 265 -54.87 -18.89 -62.42
CA GLN A 265 -56.21 -19.32 -61.98
C GLN A 265 -57.30 -18.87 -62.96
N ASN A 266 -57.19 -17.65 -63.51
CA ASN A 266 -58.12 -17.13 -64.50
C ASN A 266 -57.92 -17.75 -65.90
N THR A 267 -56.69 -18.09 -66.29
CA THR A 267 -56.41 -18.67 -67.61
C THR A 267 -56.77 -20.15 -67.68
N ALA A 268 -56.66 -20.89 -66.57
CA ALA A 268 -56.92 -22.33 -66.52
C ALA A 268 -58.41 -22.72 -66.66
N ASN A 269 -59.36 -21.78 -66.74
CA ASN A 269 -60.81 -22.06 -66.85
C ASN A 269 -61.57 -21.24 -67.91
N ARG A 270 -60.92 -20.55 -68.86
CA ARG A 270 -61.60 -19.63 -69.79
C ARG A 270 -61.84 -20.21 -71.19
N LYS A 271 -62.89 -21.02 -71.31
CA LYS A 271 -63.80 -20.93 -72.49
C LYS A 271 -65.25 -20.67 -72.10
N ALA A 272 -65.60 -20.83 -70.83
CA ALA A 272 -66.90 -20.46 -70.28
C ALA A 272 -66.75 -20.17 -68.79
N ARG A 273 -67.15 -18.97 -68.35
CA ARG A 273 -67.35 -18.67 -66.92
C ARG A 273 -68.77 -19.11 -66.56
N ILE A 274 -68.91 -19.94 -65.52
CA ILE A 274 -70.22 -20.41 -65.05
C ILE A 274 -70.50 -19.82 -63.67
N VAL A 275 -71.64 -19.15 -63.51
CA VAL A 275 -72.10 -18.55 -62.26
C VAL A 275 -73.38 -19.24 -61.83
N TYR A 276 -73.41 -19.74 -60.60
CA TYR A 276 -74.61 -20.29 -59.98
C TYR A 276 -75.22 -19.27 -59.03
N GLY A 277 -76.54 -19.31 -58.88
CA GLY A 277 -77.21 -18.49 -57.89
C GLY A 277 -78.63 -18.93 -57.62
N LYS A 278 -79.29 -18.18 -56.75
CA LYS A 278 -80.68 -18.40 -56.37
C LYS A 278 -81.48 -17.13 -56.58
N TYR A 279 -82.74 -17.30 -56.96
CA TYR A 279 -83.71 -16.24 -57.11
C TYR A 279 -85.01 -16.64 -56.39
N SER A 280 -85.52 -15.74 -55.55
CA SER A 280 -86.82 -15.94 -54.88
C SER A 280 -87.91 -15.28 -55.70
N GLY A 281 -88.91 -16.06 -56.10
CA GLY A 281 -90.02 -15.55 -56.89
C GLY A 281 -90.85 -14.54 -56.12
N THR A 282 -91.08 -13.38 -56.74
CA THR A 282 -91.82 -12.24 -56.19
C THR A 282 -93.32 -12.28 -56.51
N GLY A 283 -93.76 -13.12 -57.47
CA GLY A 283 -95.13 -13.16 -57.95
C GLY A 283 -95.50 -12.04 -58.93
N THR A 284 -94.58 -11.11 -59.20
CA THR A 284 -94.83 -10.01 -60.15
C THR A 284 -94.84 -10.52 -61.59
N LYS A 285 -95.61 -9.87 -62.47
CA LYS A 285 -95.70 -10.27 -63.89
C LYS A 285 -94.32 -10.39 -64.56
N GLU A 286 -93.39 -9.52 -64.18
CA GLU A 286 -92.00 -9.56 -64.60
C GLU A 286 -91.05 -9.37 -63.42
N ALA A 287 -89.88 -10.00 -63.48
CA ALA A 287 -88.74 -9.76 -62.61
C ALA A 287 -87.43 -9.97 -63.38
N LYS A 288 -86.30 -9.66 -62.74
CA LYS A 288 -84.97 -9.72 -63.37
C LYS A 288 -83.96 -10.45 -62.48
N ILE A 289 -83.17 -11.32 -63.09
CA ILE A 289 -81.93 -11.84 -62.51
C ILE A 289 -80.78 -11.06 -63.15
N THR A 290 -80.00 -10.35 -62.33
CA THR A 290 -78.93 -9.46 -62.79
C THR A 290 -77.56 -10.11 -62.60
N PHE A 291 -76.66 -9.84 -63.54
CA PHE A 291 -75.31 -10.37 -63.61
C PHE A 291 -74.31 -9.22 -63.78
N ASP A 292 -73.03 -9.52 -63.57
CA ASP A 292 -71.92 -8.58 -63.74
C ASP A 292 -71.50 -8.39 -65.21
N ALA A 293 -71.95 -9.27 -66.10
CA ALA A 293 -71.79 -9.17 -67.56
C ALA A 293 -73.04 -9.70 -68.27
N ARG A 294 -73.08 -9.64 -69.61
CA ARG A 294 -74.15 -10.28 -70.40
C ARG A 294 -73.93 -11.80 -70.44
N PRO A 295 -74.81 -12.64 -69.87
CA PRO A 295 -74.68 -14.08 -70.00
C PRO A 295 -75.04 -14.55 -71.41
N SER A 296 -74.40 -15.61 -71.88
CA SER A 296 -74.68 -16.26 -73.17
C SER A 296 -75.79 -17.31 -73.04
N ILE A 297 -75.84 -18.01 -71.90
CA ILE A 297 -76.86 -19.03 -71.61
C ILE A 297 -77.25 -18.91 -70.14
N VAL A 298 -78.54 -19.02 -69.81
CA VAL A 298 -79.00 -19.12 -68.41
C VAL A 298 -80.00 -20.28 -68.29
N PHE A 299 -79.69 -21.24 -67.43
CA PHE A 299 -80.60 -22.28 -66.99
C PHE A 299 -81.28 -21.82 -65.71
N ILE A 300 -82.61 -21.95 -65.63
CA ILE A 300 -83.39 -21.60 -64.45
C ILE A 300 -84.34 -22.76 -64.15
N GLY A 301 -84.19 -23.38 -62.98
CA GLY A 301 -85.08 -24.43 -62.49
C GLY A 301 -85.61 -24.06 -61.12
N GLY A 302 -86.86 -24.41 -60.82
CA GLY A 302 -87.45 -24.13 -59.50
C GLY A 302 -88.18 -25.32 -58.92
N MET A 303 -88.43 -25.26 -57.62
CA MET A 303 -89.32 -26.18 -56.92
C MET A 303 -90.39 -25.37 -56.20
N GLN A 304 -91.65 -25.77 -56.37
CA GLN A 304 -92.74 -25.13 -55.64
C GLN A 304 -92.77 -25.67 -54.21
N ALA A 305 -92.59 -24.79 -53.22
CA ALA A 305 -92.44 -25.19 -51.82
C ALA A 305 -93.65 -25.96 -51.26
N SER A 306 -94.86 -25.69 -51.77
CA SER A 306 -96.10 -26.32 -51.29
C SER A 306 -96.34 -27.72 -51.82
N THR A 307 -95.85 -28.05 -53.02
CA THR A 307 -96.15 -29.33 -53.70
C THR A 307 -94.93 -30.21 -53.92
N GLN A 308 -93.73 -29.70 -53.64
CA GLN A 308 -92.44 -30.32 -53.97
C GLN A 308 -92.32 -30.76 -55.45
N LYS A 309 -93.16 -30.22 -56.34
CA LYS A 309 -93.08 -30.47 -57.77
C LYS A 309 -92.08 -29.52 -58.40
N ALA A 310 -91.26 -30.04 -59.32
CA ALA A 310 -90.40 -29.23 -60.15
C ALA A 310 -91.27 -28.26 -60.96
N THR A 311 -91.00 -26.96 -60.82
CA THR A 311 -91.46 -25.97 -61.79
C THR A 311 -90.48 -26.06 -62.95
N GLY A 312 -90.95 -26.33 -64.17
CA GLY A 312 -90.11 -26.69 -65.32
C GLY A 312 -88.83 -25.86 -65.51
N VAL A 313 -87.82 -26.47 -66.14
CA VAL A 313 -86.54 -25.80 -66.41
C VAL A 313 -86.70 -24.89 -67.63
N THR A 314 -86.31 -23.63 -67.51
CA THR A 314 -86.16 -22.72 -68.67
C THR A 314 -84.70 -22.54 -69.00
N ILE A 315 -84.40 -22.62 -70.29
CA ILE A 315 -83.09 -22.31 -70.86
C ILE A 315 -83.26 -21.04 -71.68
N ALA A 316 -82.66 -19.96 -71.22
CA ALA A 316 -82.51 -18.74 -71.99
C ALA A 316 -81.16 -18.82 -72.73
N ILE A 317 -81.14 -18.59 -74.03
CA ILE A 317 -79.91 -18.48 -74.84
C ILE A 317 -79.92 -17.11 -75.52
N ASP A 318 -78.82 -16.36 -75.37
CA ASP A 318 -78.71 -15.03 -75.93
C ASP A 318 -78.83 -15.07 -77.47
N GLY A 319 -79.58 -14.13 -78.04
CA GLY A 319 -79.88 -14.09 -79.48
C GLY A 319 -80.97 -15.06 -79.97
N MET A 320 -81.52 -15.94 -79.12
CA MET A 320 -82.67 -16.80 -79.47
C MET A 320 -83.97 -16.30 -78.83
N LYS A 321 -85.06 -16.27 -79.61
CA LYS A 321 -86.35 -15.75 -79.12
C LYS A 321 -87.12 -16.71 -78.18
N SER A 322 -86.89 -18.03 -78.24
CA SER A 322 -87.38 -19.03 -77.26
C SER A 322 -86.86 -20.43 -77.59
N LEU A 323 -86.36 -21.18 -76.59
CA LEU A 323 -86.13 -22.62 -76.67
C LEU A 323 -86.91 -23.30 -75.53
N ALA A 324 -88.00 -23.99 -75.86
CA ALA A 324 -88.75 -24.82 -74.91
C ALA A 324 -88.18 -26.24 -74.94
N VAL A 325 -87.70 -26.76 -73.80
CA VAL A 325 -87.29 -28.16 -73.66
C VAL A 325 -88.45 -28.93 -73.01
N SER A 326 -89.10 -29.83 -73.74
CA SER A 326 -90.20 -30.66 -73.21
C SER A 326 -89.75 -32.08 -72.79
N ASP A 327 -90.02 -32.43 -71.53
CA ASP A 327 -90.49 -33.71 -70.95
C ASP A 327 -89.98 -35.08 -71.41
N LYS A 328 -88.70 -35.28 -71.75
CA LYS A 328 -88.12 -36.64 -71.69
C LYS A 328 -86.75 -36.72 -71.03
N PHE A 329 -86.66 -36.19 -69.81
CA PHE A 329 -85.74 -36.71 -68.79
C PHE A 329 -86.56 -37.20 -67.59
N SER A 330 -87.34 -38.27 -67.82
CA SER A 330 -88.26 -38.86 -66.83
C SER A 330 -87.50 -39.61 -65.73
N TYR A 331 -87.80 -39.33 -64.46
CA TYR A 331 -87.77 -40.34 -63.41
C TYR A 331 -89.14 -40.37 -62.71
N VAL A 332 -89.60 -41.60 -62.47
CA VAL A 332 -90.98 -42.04 -62.30
C VAL A 332 -91.32 -42.20 -60.81
N ASN A 333 -92.47 -41.68 -60.33
CA ASN A 333 -93.35 -42.45 -59.43
C ASN A 333 -94.76 -41.83 -59.25
N SER A 334 -95.74 -42.73 -59.19
CA SER A 334 -97.13 -42.62 -58.74
C SER A 334 -98.20 -42.12 -59.73
N ALA A 335 -99.30 -42.86 -59.68
CA ALA A 335 -100.36 -43.00 -60.66
C ALA A 335 -101.17 -41.74 -60.94
N SER A 336 -101.99 -41.83 -61.99
CA SER A 336 -103.09 -40.95 -62.43
C SER A 336 -102.74 -39.73 -63.30
N ALA A 337 -102.90 -40.00 -64.61
CA ALA A 337 -103.32 -39.15 -65.72
C ALA A 337 -103.58 -37.64 -65.46
N GLY A 338 -102.93 -36.82 -66.27
CA GLY A 338 -103.32 -35.45 -66.54
C GLY A 338 -102.28 -34.81 -67.46
N THR A 339 -102.59 -34.70 -68.75
CA THR A 339 -101.77 -33.98 -69.73
C THR A 339 -101.78 -32.50 -69.35
N ALA A 340 -100.79 -32.05 -68.57
CA ALA A 340 -100.62 -30.64 -68.24
C ALA A 340 -99.84 -29.96 -69.37
N SER A 341 -100.56 -29.24 -70.23
CA SER A 341 -99.94 -28.32 -71.20
C SER A 341 -99.29 -27.16 -70.44
N PHE A 342 -97.97 -27.11 -70.38
CA PHE A 342 -97.25 -25.98 -69.81
C PHE A 342 -97.21 -24.81 -70.81
N SER A 343 -97.89 -23.72 -70.49
CA SER A 343 -97.76 -22.45 -71.22
C SER A 343 -96.50 -21.72 -70.71
N GLY A 344 -95.55 -21.47 -71.61
CA GLY A 344 -94.17 -21.09 -71.31
C GLY A 344 -94.01 -19.74 -70.59
N GLY A 345 -93.14 -19.71 -69.58
CA GLY A 345 -92.62 -18.45 -69.06
C GLY A 345 -91.59 -17.88 -70.04
N TYR A 346 -91.71 -16.60 -70.37
CA TYR A 346 -90.77 -15.92 -71.27
C TYR A 346 -89.55 -15.46 -70.48
N ALA A 347 -88.35 -15.78 -71.01
CA ALA A 347 -87.09 -15.22 -70.55
C ALA A 347 -86.41 -14.45 -71.69
N SER A 348 -85.97 -13.23 -71.44
CA SER A 348 -85.30 -12.38 -72.43
C SER A 348 -84.04 -11.74 -71.86
N PHE A 349 -83.01 -11.60 -72.70
CA PHE A 349 -81.74 -11.01 -72.30
C PHE A 349 -81.77 -9.49 -72.41
N GLY A 350 -81.35 -8.83 -71.34
CA GLY A 350 -80.90 -7.44 -71.34
C GLY A 350 -79.38 -7.35 -71.45
N SER A 351 -78.84 -6.15 -71.22
CA SER A 351 -77.39 -5.89 -71.25
C SER A 351 -76.60 -6.71 -70.23
N ASN A 352 -77.18 -6.98 -69.07
CA ASN A 352 -76.55 -7.71 -67.96
C ASN A 352 -77.59 -8.41 -67.08
N TYR A 353 -78.75 -8.74 -67.63
CA TYR A 353 -79.82 -9.39 -66.88
C TYR A 353 -80.61 -10.34 -67.78
N VAL A 354 -81.32 -11.28 -67.17
CA VAL A 354 -82.38 -12.06 -67.80
C VAL A 354 -83.70 -11.68 -67.15
N SER A 355 -84.64 -11.18 -67.94
CA SER A 355 -86.03 -10.99 -67.50
C SER A 355 -86.70 -12.33 -67.38
N ILE A 356 -87.57 -12.49 -66.39
CA ILE A 356 -88.36 -13.69 -66.14
C ILE A 356 -89.80 -13.27 -65.85
N SER A 357 -90.78 -14.08 -66.27
CA SER A 357 -92.21 -13.73 -66.20
C SER A 357 -93.08 -14.85 -65.65
N VAL A 358 -94.23 -14.46 -65.08
CA VAL A 358 -95.32 -15.38 -64.74
C VAL A 358 -96.23 -15.51 -65.96
N GLY A 359 -96.49 -16.72 -66.44
CA GLY A 359 -97.49 -16.95 -67.49
C GLY A 359 -98.91 -16.66 -67.01
N ASP A 360 -99.83 -16.38 -67.95
CA ASP A 360 -101.19 -15.90 -67.66
C ASP A 360 -102.04 -16.82 -66.74
N TYR A 361 -101.61 -18.08 -66.54
CA TYR A 361 -102.29 -19.07 -65.70
C TYR A 361 -101.54 -19.41 -64.39
N GLY A 362 -100.61 -18.57 -63.95
CA GLY A 362 -99.80 -18.82 -62.74
C GLY A 362 -98.70 -19.88 -62.93
N SER A 363 -98.59 -20.47 -64.12
CA SER A 363 -97.48 -21.31 -64.56
C SER A 363 -96.37 -20.44 -65.15
N GLY A 364 -95.35 -20.08 -64.36
CA GLY A 364 -94.20 -19.33 -64.85
C GLY A 364 -93.04 -19.26 -63.86
N ILE A 365 -91.93 -18.64 -64.29
CA ILE A 365 -90.70 -18.46 -63.51
C ILE A 365 -90.76 -17.08 -62.89
N ASN A 366 -91.52 -16.96 -61.81
CA ASN A 366 -91.46 -15.89 -60.82
C ASN A 366 -92.62 -16.07 -59.80
N GLN A 367 -93.01 -17.31 -59.48
CA GLN A 367 -94.15 -17.54 -58.59
C GLN A 367 -93.80 -17.08 -57.16
N SER A 368 -94.73 -16.35 -56.53
CA SER A 368 -94.54 -15.87 -55.16
C SER A 368 -94.23 -17.03 -54.22
N GLY A 369 -93.12 -16.96 -53.50
CA GLY A 369 -92.70 -17.96 -52.52
C GLY A 369 -92.02 -19.21 -53.09
N ALA A 370 -91.83 -19.31 -54.41
CA ALA A 370 -90.98 -20.33 -55.02
C ALA A 370 -89.50 -19.91 -54.98
N VAL A 371 -88.61 -20.88 -54.83
CA VAL A 371 -87.15 -20.66 -54.95
C VAL A 371 -86.68 -21.29 -56.25
N TYR A 372 -85.99 -20.47 -57.04
CA TYR A 372 -85.38 -20.85 -58.31
C TYR A 372 -83.87 -20.88 -58.16
N PHE A 373 -83.24 -21.92 -58.69
CA PHE A 373 -81.80 -22.01 -58.86
C PHE A 373 -81.46 -21.71 -60.31
N TYR A 374 -80.41 -20.94 -60.53
CA TYR A 374 -79.94 -20.65 -61.87
C TYR A 374 -78.46 -20.95 -62.06
N CYS A 375 -78.11 -21.26 -63.30
CA CYS A 375 -76.75 -21.41 -63.81
C CYS A 375 -76.62 -20.52 -65.03
N ALA A 376 -75.78 -19.50 -64.96
CA ALA A 376 -75.48 -18.57 -66.03
C ALA A 376 -74.09 -18.85 -66.60
N ILE A 377 -74.03 -19.07 -67.90
CA ILE A 377 -72.80 -19.31 -68.65
C ILE A 377 -72.46 -18.04 -69.43
N PHE A 378 -71.25 -17.53 -69.22
CA PHE A 378 -70.66 -16.43 -69.95
C PHE A 378 -69.58 -17.01 -70.84
N THR A 379 -69.75 -16.85 -72.15
CA THR A 379 -68.69 -17.12 -73.11
C THR A 379 -68.04 -15.80 -73.47
N GLU A 380 -66.71 -15.76 -73.47
CA GLU A 380 -65.94 -14.64 -74.03
C GLU A 380 -65.67 -14.83 -75.51
#